data_AF-A0A2D5E1Q7-F1
#
_entry.id   AF-A0A2D5E1Q7-F1
#
_cell.length_a   1.000
_cell.length_b   1.000
_cell.length_c   1.000
_cell.angle_alpha   90.00
_cell.angle_beta   90.00
_cell.angle_gamma   90.00
#
_symmetry.space_group_name_H-M   'P 1'
#
loop_
_entity.id
_entity.type
_entity.pdbx_description
1 polymer ?
#
loop_
_entity_poly.entity_id
_entity_poly.type
_entity_poly.pdbx_seq_one_letter_code
_entity_poly.pdbx_strand_id
1 'polypeptide(L)'
;MNLTWPKFHDSSFRPTLRERWGFHWRANLRMLRRPRDLVLFNLISFAPLFLLLGFMWLFPGLYKSSSGDTSALLLTTMATATFFFALQHVAFVVAMNLTYVPHVHAVLRDQGIPVCGRCGHRLPPTTPGAACPECGHTDASATMYDSKGIPSTFDDPDRILEDSQR
;
A
#
# COMPACT_ATOMS: atom_id res chain seq x y z
N MET A 1 -9.77 -4.30 -5.72
CA MET A 1 -8.82 -4.67 -4.63
C MET A 1 -9.20 -6.05 -4.13
N ASN A 2 -8.22 -6.92 -3.91
CA ASN A 2 -8.49 -8.21 -3.26
C ASN A 2 -8.66 -7.97 -1.74
N LEU A 3 -9.77 -8.42 -1.16
CA LEU A 3 -10.10 -8.26 0.26
C LEU A 3 -9.69 -9.46 1.11
N THR A 4 -9.23 -10.55 0.51
CA THR A 4 -8.83 -11.73 1.28
C THR A 4 -7.44 -11.57 1.89
N TRP A 5 -6.50 -11.00 1.13
CA TRP A 5 -5.13 -10.74 1.58
C TRP A 5 -4.52 -9.54 0.83
N PRO A 6 -3.67 -8.72 1.48
CA PRO A 6 -2.92 -7.69 0.80
C PRO A 6 -1.95 -8.30 -0.22
N LYS A 7 -1.98 -7.79 -1.45
CA LYS A 7 -1.06 -8.21 -2.51
C LYS A 7 0.12 -7.24 -2.56
N PHE A 8 1.26 -7.66 -2.03
CA PHE A 8 2.48 -6.83 -1.95
C PHE A 8 3.29 -6.77 -3.24
N HIS A 9 3.24 -7.83 -4.03
CA HIS A 9 3.91 -7.96 -5.31
C HIS A 9 3.31 -9.13 -6.09
N ASP A 10 3.67 -9.27 -7.35
CA ASP A 10 3.26 -10.40 -8.18
C ASP A 10 3.79 -11.75 -7.66
N SER A 11 3.06 -12.84 -7.91
CA SER A 11 3.40 -14.19 -7.44
C SER A 11 4.60 -14.80 -8.18
N SER A 12 4.91 -14.26 -9.36
CA SER A 12 6.11 -14.58 -10.14
C SER A 12 7.39 -14.12 -9.44
N PHE A 13 7.32 -13.10 -8.58
CA PHE A 13 8.45 -12.62 -7.81
C PHE A 13 8.57 -13.40 -6.50
N ARG A 14 9.64 -14.20 -6.38
CA ARG A 14 9.90 -15.08 -5.23
C ARG A 14 11.17 -14.67 -4.49
N PRO A 15 11.15 -13.54 -3.75
CA PRO A 15 12.29 -13.15 -2.94
C PRO A 15 12.51 -14.14 -1.81
N THR A 16 13.78 -14.29 -1.42
CA THR A 16 14.19 -15.06 -0.24
C THR A 16 13.60 -14.44 1.03
N LEU A 17 13.53 -15.21 2.12
CA LEU A 17 12.94 -14.74 3.37
C LEU A 17 13.68 -13.53 3.96
N ARG A 18 15.02 -13.51 3.80
CA ARG A 18 15.87 -12.37 4.19
C ARG A 18 15.57 -11.12 3.37
N GLU A 19 15.39 -11.25 2.07
CA GLU A 19 15.03 -10.12 1.20
C GLU A 19 13.64 -9.58 1.54
N ARG A 20 12.65 -10.46 1.73
CA ARG A 20 11.30 -10.07 2.17
C ARG A 20 11.35 -9.26 3.44
N TRP A 21 12.06 -9.77 4.46
CA TRP A 21 12.26 -9.04 5.71
C TRP A 21 12.88 -7.66 5.48
N GLY A 22 13.93 -7.59 4.65
CA GLY A 22 14.59 -6.35 4.30
C GLY A 22 13.69 -5.34 3.58
N PHE A 23 12.79 -5.81 2.70
CA PHE A 23 11.81 -4.96 2.01
C PHE A 23 10.80 -4.39 3.00
N HIS A 24 10.21 -5.25 3.83
CA HIS A 24 9.20 -4.86 4.81
C HIS A 24 9.78 -3.94 5.89
N TRP A 25 11.00 -4.20 6.35
CA TRP A 25 11.71 -3.32 7.29
C TRP A 25 11.87 -1.90 6.73
N ARG A 26 12.36 -1.78 5.48
CA ARG A 26 12.52 -0.49 4.82
C ARG A 26 11.18 0.19 4.51
N ALA A 27 10.15 -0.57 4.16
CA ALA A 27 8.80 -0.06 3.95
C ALA A 27 8.20 0.48 5.25
N ASN A 28 8.37 -0.22 6.38
CA ASN A 28 7.96 0.24 7.70
C ASN A 28 8.64 1.56 8.06
N LEU A 29 9.96 1.66 7.87
CA LEU A 29 10.70 2.90 8.11
C LEU A 29 10.25 4.06 7.21
N ARG A 30 9.77 3.78 6.00
CA ARG A 30 9.18 4.82 5.12
C ARG A 30 7.83 5.27 5.61
N MET A 31 6.95 4.33 5.96
CA MET A 31 5.65 4.64 6.51
C MET A 31 5.77 5.44 7.81
N LEU A 32 6.74 5.13 8.67
CA LEU A 32 7.00 5.89 9.90
C LEU A 32 7.34 7.37 9.64
N ARG A 33 7.94 7.69 8.48
CA ARG A 33 8.23 9.07 8.08
C ARG A 33 7.04 9.78 7.42
N ARG A 34 5.90 9.10 7.26
CA ARG A 34 4.67 9.62 6.64
C ARG A 34 3.54 9.57 7.68
N PRO A 35 3.43 10.60 8.55
CA PRO A 35 2.46 10.56 9.66
C PRO A 35 1.01 10.44 9.20
N ARG A 36 0.68 11.01 8.03
CA ARG A 36 -0.64 10.84 7.40
C ARG A 36 -1.02 9.38 7.20
N ASP A 37 -0.09 8.56 6.72
CA ASP A 37 -0.33 7.15 6.41
C ASP A 37 -0.46 6.33 7.70
N LEU A 38 0.30 6.69 8.75
CA LEU A 38 0.14 6.11 10.08
C LEU A 38 -1.24 6.42 10.66
N VAL A 39 -1.67 7.69 10.61
CA VAL A 39 -2.99 8.08 11.13
C VAL A 39 -4.10 7.37 10.35
N LEU A 40 -4.04 7.39 9.02
CA LEU A 40 -5.05 6.73 8.19
C LEU A 40 -5.10 5.21 8.43
N PHE A 41 -3.94 4.56 8.53
CA PHE A 41 -3.87 3.14 8.85
C PHE A 41 -4.53 2.82 10.19
N ASN A 42 -4.23 3.61 11.24
CA ASN A 42 -4.81 3.42 12.56
C ASN A 42 -6.32 3.69 12.56
N LEU A 43 -6.78 4.78 11.94
CA LEU A 43 -8.21 5.11 11.85
C LEU A 43 -9.01 3.98 11.20
N ILE A 44 -8.52 3.44 10.09
CA ILE A 44 -9.17 2.31 9.42
C ILE A 44 -9.12 1.05 10.29
N SER A 45 -7.94 0.75 10.88
CA SER A 45 -7.72 -0.48 11.64
C SER A 45 -8.52 -0.53 12.94
N PHE A 46 -8.78 0.62 13.57
CA PHE A 46 -9.57 0.72 14.80
C PHE A 46 -11.06 0.93 14.58
N ALA A 47 -11.51 1.23 13.35
CA ALA A 47 -12.93 1.45 13.06
C ALA A 47 -13.82 0.27 13.52
N PRO A 48 -13.48 -1.02 13.30
CA PRO A 48 -14.28 -2.14 13.79
C PRO A 48 -14.35 -2.23 15.32
N LEU A 49 -13.27 -1.83 16.01
CA LEU A 49 -13.25 -1.80 17.48
C LEU A 49 -14.20 -0.72 18.01
N PHE A 50 -14.18 0.48 17.44
CA PHE A 50 -15.13 1.53 17.83
C PHE A 50 -16.57 1.13 17.55
N LEU A 51 -16.82 0.45 16.42
CA LEU A 51 -18.12 -0.09 16.09
C LEU A 51 -18.57 -1.15 17.10
N LEU A 52 -17.69 -2.06 17.50
CA LEU A 52 -17.98 -3.07 18.53
C LEU A 52 -18.30 -2.41 19.88
N LEU A 53 -17.47 -1.48 20.34
CA LEU A 53 -17.70 -0.78 21.60
C LEU A 53 -19.02 0.01 21.58
N GLY A 54 -19.31 0.69 20.47
CA GLY A 54 -20.59 1.38 20.27
C GLY A 54 -21.78 0.43 20.31
N PHE A 55 -21.67 -0.74 19.66
CA PHE A 55 -22.71 -1.77 19.69
C PHE A 55 -22.95 -2.30 21.11
N MET A 56 -21.89 -2.66 21.82
CA MET A 56 -22.00 -3.16 23.21
C MET A 56 -22.57 -2.10 24.16
N TRP A 57 -22.24 -0.83 23.93
CA TRP A 57 -22.78 0.29 24.70
C TRP A 57 -24.27 0.51 24.45
N LEU A 58 -24.74 0.38 23.20
CA LEU A 58 -26.14 0.52 22.82
C LEU A 58 -27.01 -0.67 23.27
N PHE A 59 -26.44 -1.87 23.32
CA PHE A 59 -27.16 -3.11 23.64
C PHE A 59 -26.55 -3.87 24.83
N PRO A 60 -26.45 -3.27 26.02
CA PRO A 60 -25.77 -3.86 27.16
C PRO A 60 -26.48 -5.11 27.70
N GLY A 61 -27.77 -5.30 27.38
CA GLY A 61 -28.55 -6.47 27.76
C GLY A 61 -28.15 -7.75 27.02
N LEU A 62 -27.57 -7.65 25.82
CA LEU A 62 -27.17 -8.82 25.02
C LEU A 62 -25.99 -9.59 25.63
N TYR A 63 -25.22 -8.95 26.52
CA TYR A 63 -24.01 -9.51 27.12
C TYR A 63 -24.14 -9.79 28.62
N LYS A 64 -25.38 -9.91 29.12
CA LYS A 64 -25.67 -10.25 30.52
C LYS A 64 -26.51 -11.52 30.58
N SER A 65 -26.16 -12.45 31.47
CA SER A 65 -27.03 -13.60 31.77
C SER A 65 -28.06 -13.19 32.81
N SER A 66 -29.35 -13.40 32.53
CA SER A 66 -30.47 -13.05 33.42
C SER A 66 -31.05 -14.24 34.17
N SER A 67 -30.90 -15.47 33.65
CA SER A 67 -31.54 -16.69 34.16
C SER A 67 -30.56 -17.76 34.67
N GLY A 68 -29.25 -17.50 34.64
CA GLY A 68 -28.21 -18.51 34.92
C GLY A 68 -27.92 -19.45 33.74
N ASP A 69 -28.76 -19.44 32.71
CA ASP A 69 -28.44 -20.05 31.41
C ASP A 69 -27.44 -19.17 30.66
N THR A 70 -26.28 -19.74 30.34
CA THR A 70 -25.19 -19.07 29.63
C THR A 70 -25.14 -19.44 28.15
N SER A 71 -26.00 -20.33 27.66
CA SER A 71 -25.98 -20.81 26.27
C SER A 71 -26.25 -19.68 25.27
N ALA A 72 -27.29 -18.88 25.51
CA ALA A 72 -27.62 -17.72 24.70
C ALA A 72 -26.50 -16.66 24.73
N LEU A 73 -25.94 -16.38 25.91
CA LEU A 73 -24.82 -15.45 26.07
C LEU A 73 -23.58 -15.91 25.29
N LEU A 74 -23.25 -17.20 25.36
CA LEU A 74 -22.14 -17.78 24.62
C LEU A 74 -22.38 -17.67 23.11
N LEU A 75 -23.57 -18.04 22.63
CA LEU A 75 -23.93 -17.94 21.21
C LEU A 75 -23.82 -16.50 20.70
N THR A 76 -24.39 -15.53 21.42
CA THR A 76 -24.31 -14.11 21.07
C THR A 76 -22.87 -13.60 21.08
N THR A 77 -22.06 -14.01 22.06
CA THR A 77 -20.64 -13.64 22.16
C THR A 77 -19.84 -14.22 21.00
N MET A 78 -20.03 -15.50 20.67
CA MET A 78 -19.37 -16.16 19.54
C MET A 78 -19.75 -15.50 18.22
N ALA A 79 -21.04 -15.27 17.98
CA ALA A 79 -21.52 -14.60 16.76
C ALA A 79 -20.93 -13.19 16.63
N THR A 80 -20.92 -12.42 17.73
CA THR A 80 -20.31 -11.08 17.78
C THR A 80 -18.82 -11.16 17.46
N ALA A 81 -18.08 -12.07 18.09
CA ALA A 81 -16.66 -12.23 17.89
C ALA A 81 -16.32 -12.62 16.45
N THR A 82 -17.04 -13.58 15.86
CA THR A 82 -16.86 -13.98 14.46
C THR A 82 -17.07 -12.81 13.50
N PHE A 83 -18.14 -12.05 13.70
CA PHE A 83 -18.43 -10.88 12.87
C PHE A 83 -17.36 -9.79 13.05
N PHE A 84 -16.96 -9.53 14.29
CA PHE A 84 -15.87 -8.59 14.60
C PHE A 84 -14.57 -8.99 13.90
N PHE A 85 -14.14 -10.26 13.97
CA PHE A 85 -12.92 -10.72 13.32
C PHE A 85 -13.00 -10.59 11.79
N ALA A 86 -14.16 -10.88 11.19
CA ALA A 86 -14.35 -10.70 9.75
C ALA A 86 -14.20 -9.22 9.35
N LEU A 87 -14.85 -8.30 10.08
CA LEU A 87 -14.72 -6.87 9.83
C LEU A 87 -13.30 -6.35 10.10
N GLN A 88 -12.68 -6.81 11.18
CA GLN A 88 -11.31 -6.45 11.56
C GLN A 88 -10.31 -6.88 10.48
N HIS A 89 -10.49 -8.08 9.93
CA HIS A 89 -9.69 -8.58 8.82
C HIS A 89 -9.85 -7.70 7.58
N VAL A 90 -11.08 -7.41 7.17
CA VAL A 90 -11.35 -6.55 6.00
C VAL A 90 -10.75 -5.16 6.20
N ALA A 91 -10.96 -4.54 7.36
CA ALA A 91 -10.41 -3.23 7.69
C ALA A 91 -8.88 -3.24 7.63
N PHE A 92 -8.24 -4.26 8.19
CA PHE A 92 -6.79 -4.44 8.11
C PHE A 92 -6.30 -4.56 6.67
N VAL A 93 -6.94 -5.41 5.85
CA VAL A 93 -6.57 -5.58 4.43
C VAL A 93 -6.74 -4.27 3.66
N VAL A 94 -7.79 -3.52 3.92
CA VAL A 94 -8.02 -2.19 3.33
C VAL A 94 -6.93 -1.21 3.77
N ALA A 95 -6.64 -1.12 5.07
CA ALA A 95 -5.59 -0.26 5.62
C ALA A 95 -4.22 -0.58 4.97
N MET A 96 -3.86 -1.86 4.94
CA MET A 96 -2.62 -2.34 4.31
C MET A 96 -2.51 -1.92 2.83
N ASN A 97 -3.54 -2.16 2.04
CA ASN A 97 -3.53 -1.85 0.61
C ASN A 97 -3.48 -0.34 0.32
N LEU A 98 -4.14 0.48 1.16
CA LEU A 98 -4.21 1.93 0.96
C LEU A 98 -2.95 2.65 1.44
N THR A 99 -2.37 2.22 2.56
CA THR A 99 -1.31 3.00 3.22
C THR A 99 0.05 2.32 3.20
N TYR A 100 0.12 0.99 3.26
CA TYR A 100 1.39 0.28 3.44
C TYR A 100 1.96 -0.31 2.15
N VAL A 101 1.12 -0.98 1.35
CA VAL A 101 1.52 -1.61 0.08
C VAL A 101 2.25 -0.64 -0.88
N PRO A 102 1.83 0.64 -1.03
CA PRO A 102 2.57 1.61 -1.85
C PRO A 102 4.03 1.81 -1.39
N HIS A 103 4.31 1.75 -0.09
CA HIS A 103 5.69 1.84 0.43
C HIS A 103 6.51 0.61 0.06
N VAL A 104 5.90 -0.58 0.03
CA VAL A 104 6.57 -1.81 -0.43
C VAL A 104 6.92 -1.69 -1.92
N HIS A 105 5.99 -1.25 -2.77
CA HIS A 105 6.26 -1.04 -4.19
C HIS A 105 7.37 -0.01 -4.42
N ALA A 106 7.39 1.08 -3.65
CA ALA A 106 8.47 2.06 -3.70
C ALA A 106 9.83 1.42 -3.33
N VAL A 107 9.90 0.57 -2.30
CA VAL A 107 11.15 -0.09 -1.90
C VAL A 107 11.65 -1.04 -2.98
N LEU A 108 10.74 -1.80 -3.60
CA LEU A 108 11.09 -2.70 -4.70
C LEU A 108 11.66 -1.92 -5.89
N ARG A 109 11.02 -0.82 -6.29
CA ARG A 109 11.50 0.04 -7.37
C ARG A 109 12.87 0.66 -7.08
N ASP A 110 13.10 1.12 -5.85
CA ASP A 110 14.39 1.69 -5.46
C ASP A 110 15.53 0.67 -5.46
N GLN A 111 15.22 -0.63 -5.52
CA GLN A 111 16.20 -1.70 -5.69
C GLN A 111 16.31 -2.19 -7.13
N GLY A 112 15.76 -1.44 -8.09
CA GLY A 112 15.79 -1.79 -9.50
C GLY A 112 14.84 -2.93 -9.88
N ILE A 113 13.87 -3.28 -9.03
CA ILE A 113 12.86 -4.28 -9.37
C ILE A 113 11.69 -3.56 -10.06
N PRO A 114 11.46 -3.78 -11.37
CA PRO A 114 10.44 -3.07 -12.12
C PRO A 114 9.05 -3.60 -11.75
N VAL A 115 8.38 -2.92 -10.82
CA VAL A 115 6.99 -3.20 -10.44
C VAL A 115 6.13 -1.96 -10.62
N CYS A 116 4.87 -2.15 -10.98
CA CYS A 116 3.91 -1.07 -11.07
C CYS A 116 3.67 -0.44 -9.71
N GLY A 117 3.76 0.89 -9.63
CA GLY A 117 3.56 1.62 -8.37
C GLY A 117 2.17 1.42 -7.76
N ARG A 118 1.16 1.16 -8.59
CA ARG A 118 -0.24 1.04 -8.18
C ARG A 118 -0.65 -0.39 -7.80
N CYS A 119 -0.44 -1.37 -8.68
CA CYS A 119 -0.93 -2.74 -8.48
C CYS A 119 0.14 -3.76 -8.10
N GLY A 120 1.43 -3.39 -8.11
CA GLY A 120 2.53 -4.29 -7.76
C GLY A 120 2.84 -5.37 -8.80
N HIS A 121 2.23 -5.29 -9.99
CA HIS A 121 2.53 -6.21 -11.09
C HIS A 121 3.94 -5.95 -11.62
N ARG A 122 4.66 -7.02 -12.00
CA ARG A 122 6.03 -6.91 -12.52
C ARG A 122 5.99 -6.37 -13.95
N LEU A 123 6.70 -5.29 -14.21
CA LEU A 123 6.75 -4.67 -15.52
C LEU A 123 7.86 -5.30 -16.38
N PRO A 124 7.68 -5.42 -17.71
CA PRO A 124 8.74 -5.86 -18.60
C PRO A 124 9.93 -4.88 -18.55
N PRO A 125 11.18 -5.37 -18.54
CA PRO A 125 12.37 -4.51 -18.47
C PRO A 125 12.55 -3.60 -19.71
N THR A 126 11.89 -3.92 -20.82
CA THR A 126 12.09 -3.28 -22.13
C THR A 126 11.08 -2.19 -22.48
N THR A 127 10.09 -1.89 -21.62
CA THR A 127 9.06 -0.87 -21.91
C THR A 127 8.79 0.05 -20.71
N PRO A 128 9.76 0.89 -20.30
CA PRO A 128 9.63 1.77 -19.14
C PRO A 128 8.52 2.85 -19.24
N GLY A 129 7.89 3.04 -20.40
CA GLY A 129 6.77 3.97 -20.60
C GLY A 129 5.42 3.31 -20.91
N ALA A 130 5.34 1.97 -20.97
CA ALA A 130 4.08 1.30 -21.28
C ALA A 130 3.14 1.29 -20.07
N ALA A 131 1.84 1.41 -20.33
CA ALA A 131 0.80 1.23 -19.32
C ALA A 131 0.91 -0.18 -18.70
N CYS A 132 0.73 -0.28 -17.39
CA CYS A 132 0.73 -1.57 -16.70
C CYS A 132 -0.36 -2.49 -17.32
N PRO A 133 -0.02 -3.71 -17.78
CA PRO A 133 -0.98 -4.58 -18.46
C PRO A 133 -2.14 -5.03 -17.55
N GLU A 134 -1.94 -5.01 -16.23
CA GLU A 134 -2.97 -5.43 -15.27
C GLU A 134 -3.94 -4.30 -14.87
N CYS A 135 -3.45 -3.07 -14.74
CA CYS A 135 -4.25 -1.98 -14.17
C CYS A 135 -4.33 -0.72 -15.03
N GLY A 136 -3.69 -0.72 -16.20
CA GLY A 136 -3.66 0.40 -17.14
C GLY A 136 -2.90 1.63 -16.64
N HIS A 137 -2.25 1.56 -15.48
CA HIS A 137 -1.53 2.70 -14.91
C HIS A 137 -0.22 2.94 -15.66
N THR A 138 -0.03 4.15 -16.18
CA THR A 138 1.22 4.62 -16.75
C THR A 138 2.09 5.21 -15.64
N ASP A 139 3.13 4.48 -15.24
CA ASP A 139 4.14 5.02 -14.33
C ASP A 139 5.02 6.00 -15.12
N ALA A 140 4.75 7.31 -15.05
CA ALA A 140 5.52 8.36 -15.74
C ALA A 140 6.96 8.54 -15.22
N SER A 141 7.51 7.58 -14.46
CA SER A 141 8.74 7.76 -13.67
C SER A 141 9.70 6.58 -13.71
N ALA A 142 9.70 5.80 -14.78
CA ALA A 142 10.89 5.05 -15.17
C ALA A 142 11.69 5.84 -16.22
N THR A 143 11.91 7.14 -16.00
CA THR A 143 13.15 7.75 -16.49
C THR A 143 14.27 7.08 -15.72
N MET A 144 14.84 6.06 -16.35
CA MET A 144 16.19 5.59 -16.05
C MET A 144 17.03 6.87 -15.87
N TYR A 145 17.51 7.12 -14.65
CA TYR A 145 18.55 8.11 -14.44
C TYR A 145 19.74 7.57 -15.21
N ASP A 146 19.87 8.02 -16.46
CA ASP A 146 21.02 7.68 -17.26
C ASP A 146 22.21 8.34 -16.57
N SER A 147 23.11 7.51 -16.07
CA SER A 147 24.39 7.93 -15.49
C SER A 147 25.25 8.50 -16.61
N LYS A 148 24.95 9.74 -17.03
CA LYS A 148 25.80 10.65 -17.81
C LYS A 148 25.10 12.02 -17.91
N GLY A 149 25.27 12.81 -16.86
CA GLY A 149 25.04 14.25 -16.93
C GLY A 149 26.12 14.89 -17.81
N ILE A 150 25.91 14.88 -19.12
CA ILE A 150 26.49 15.87 -20.03
C ILE A 150 25.29 16.57 -20.67
N PRO A 151 25.06 17.86 -20.40
CA PRO A 151 24.09 18.61 -21.17
C PRO A 151 24.70 18.84 -22.55
N SER A 152 24.18 18.11 -23.55
CA SER A 152 24.36 18.48 -24.94
C SER A 152 23.59 19.78 -25.17
N THR A 153 24.31 20.89 -25.15
CA THR A 153 23.88 22.17 -25.72
C THR A 153 23.54 21.94 -27.19
N PHE A 154 22.27 22.04 -27.54
CA PHE A 154 21.85 22.33 -28.90
C PHE A 154 20.52 23.09 -28.85
N ASP A 155 20.46 24.15 -29.65
CA ASP A 155 19.38 25.13 -29.86
C ASP A 155 19.29 26.30 -28.86
N ASP A 156 20.27 27.21 -28.96
CA ASP A 156 20.08 28.64 -28.70
C ASP A 156 20.16 29.40 -30.05
N PRO A 157 19.04 29.90 -30.61
CA PRO A 157 19.03 30.57 -31.91
C PRO A 157 19.65 31.98 -31.91
N ASP A 158 19.97 32.56 -30.75
CA ASP A 158 20.30 33.99 -30.66
C ASP A 158 21.78 34.34 -30.87
N ARG A 159 22.65 33.36 -31.15
CA ARG A 159 24.11 33.60 -31.27
C ARG A 159 24.61 33.95 -32.67
N ILE A 160 23.73 34.13 -33.66
CA ILE A 160 24.11 34.39 -35.07
C ILE A 160 24.33 35.90 -35.37
N LEU A 161 23.95 36.82 -34.48
CA LEU A 161 24.00 38.26 -34.77
C LEU A 161 25.23 39.03 -34.25
N GLU A 162 26.14 38.42 -33.49
CA GLU A 162 27.29 39.17 -32.92
C GLU A 162 28.62 39.05 -33.68
N ASP A 163 28.75 38.15 -34.66
CA ASP A 163 30.02 37.96 -35.40
C ASP A 163 30.12 38.73 -36.73
N SER A 164 29.23 39.71 -36.99
CA SER A 164 29.30 40.57 -38.18
C SER A 164 29.88 41.98 -37.91
N GLN A 165 30.39 42.28 -36.71
CA GLN A 165 30.92 43.61 -36.39
C GLN A 165 32.24 43.64 -35.58
N ARG A 166 33.13 42.66 -35.77
CA ARG A 166 34.55 42.83 -35.41
C ARG A 166 35.49 42.32 -36.49
#